data_AF-A0A8C4PXU3-F1
#
_entry.id   AF-A0A8C4PXU3-F1
#
_cell.length_a   1.000
_cell.length_b   1.000
_cell.length_c   1.000
_cell.angle_alpha   90.00
_cell.angle_beta   90.00
_cell.angle_gamma   90.00
#
_symmetry.space_group_name_H-M   'P 1'
#
loop_
_entity.id
_entity.type
_entity.pdbx_description
1 polymer ?
#
loop_
_entity_poly.entity_id
_entity_poly.type
_entity_poly.pdbx_seq_one_letter_code
_entity_poly.pdbx_strand_id
1 'polypeptide(L)'
;LTQDRKIEAIPSILEVDLFHVLVRHVLFYSEKCRSLRPTPLSSSIDDLYLLHLVTMVHIVQILLTCETEKTKADQEQIPEGHRHCAFVNISHINVYLTMSLSLPNRPNTTSCPWQLRQMLRAAILPFFRCAALFFHFLLGVPLPSGLQGNGPEQFDLLCHYLSLPTNLTTLFDTYRETVDPLLRRWLDDINILRSLNEVGPWYPRKLNKMVHLPQDYSSLINKASRFRCPHSDGEDNRTPTLCLVCGTILCSQCYSCQAELDGEDVGACIAHSAICGAGIGIFLRVRECQTLLLCGKNKGCFYPPPYLDEYGETDQLLRRGNPLRLCLERYHKLQRLWHLHAIPEEIAHAQEANQSFTTNDWQHL
;
A
#
# COMPACT_ATOMS: atom_id res chain seq x y z
N LEU A 1 10.75 -21.94 -34.91
CA LEU A 1 10.32 -22.68 -33.70
C LEU A 1 11.44 -22.48 -32.69
N THR A 2 11.47 -21.43 -31.90
CA THR A 2 10.58 -21.16 -30.77
C THR A 2 10.38 -19.65 -30.62
N GLN A 3 9.15 -19.21 -30.76
CA GLN A 3 8.73 -17.86 -30.42
C GLN A 3 8.17 -17.98 -29.01
N ASP A 4 9.02 -17.76 -28.00
CA ASP A 4 8.58 -17.54 -26.63
C ASP A 4 7.77 -16.25 -26.62
N ARG A 5 6.49 -16.39 -26.94
CA ARG A 5 5.48 -15.42 -26.51
C ARG A 5 5.55 -15.47 -25.00
N LYS A 6 6.19 -14.46 -24.38
CA LYS A 6 5.88 -14.05 -23.01
C LYS A 6 4.36 -13.96 -22.96
N ILE A 7 3.70 -15.00 -22.44
CA ILE A 7 2.32 -14.90 -22.01
C ILE A 7 2.41 -13.86 -20.92
N GLU A 8 1.95 -12.63 -21.19
CA GLU A 8 1.70 -11.65 -20.15
C GLU A 8 0.87 -12.39 -19.10
N ALA A 9 1.48 -12.68 -17.96
CA ALA A 9 0.83 -13.42 -16.91
C ALA A 9 -0.41 -12.61 -16.53
N ILE A 10 -1.60 -13.13 -16.85
CA ILE A 10 -2.85 -12.47 -16.48
C ILE A 10 -2.80 -12.33 -14.95
N PRO A 11 -2.87 -11.10 -14.43
CA PRO A 11 -2.71 -10.89 -13.00
C PRO A 11 -3.82 -11.60 -12.25
N SER A 12 -3.45 -12.25 -11.15
CA SER A 12 -4.41 -12.91 -10.26
C SER A 12 -5.38 -11.88 -9.70
N ILE A 13 -6.61 -12.30 -9.39
CA ILE A 13 -7.57 -11.42 -8.70
C ILE A 13 -7.02 -10.87 -7.39
N LEU A 14 -6.07 -11.55 -6.75
CA LEU A 14 -5.43 -11.10 -5.52
C LEU A 14 -4.50 -9.89 -5.74
N GLU A 15 -3.90 -9.77 -6.93
CA GLU A 15 -2.94 -8.71 -7.27
C GLU A 15 -3.62 -7.42 -7.72
N VAL A 16 -4.92 -7.48 -8.01
CA VAL A 16 -5.70 -6.33 -8.50
C VAL A 16 -5.96 -5.32 -7.38
N ASP A 17 -5.55 -4.06 -7.61
CA ASP A 17 -6.01 -2.91 -6.82
C ASP A 17 -7.42 -2.52 -7.24
N LEU A 18 -8.38 -2.95 -6.42
CA LEU A 18 -9.81 -2.74 -6.64
C LEU A 18 -10.25 -1.29 -6.52
N PHE A 19 -9.55 -0.46 -5.74
CA PHE A 19 -9.85 0.97 -5.69
C PHE A 19 -9.39 1.64 -6.98
N HIS A 20 -8.22 1.28 -7.50
CA HIS A 20 -7.77 1.74 -8.81
C HIS A 20 -8.75 1.34 -9.93
N VAL A 21 -9.24 0.10 -9.94
CA VAL A 21 -10.25 -0.37 -10.91
C VAL A 21 -11.53 0.46 -10.82
N LEU A 22 -12.03 0.72 -9.62
CA LEU A 22 -13.21 1.56 -9.39
C LEU A 22 -13.00 2.96 -9.97
N VAL A 23 -11.95 3.67 -9.53
CA VAL A 23 -11.66 5.04 -9.96
C VAL A 23 -11.46 5.10 -11.48
N ARG A 24 -10.67 4.20 -12.04
CA ARG A 24 -10.39 4.15 -13.47
C ARG A 24 -11.66 3.96 -14.28
N HIS A 25 -12.53 3.03 -13.90
CA HIS A 25 -13.74 2.78 -14.68
C HIS A 25 -14.75 3.90 -14.54
N VAL A 26 -15.02 4.41 -13.34
CA VAL A 26 -15.96 5.53 -13.14
C VAL A 26 -15.51 6.76 -13.95
N LEU A 27 -14.23 7.12 -13.90
CA LEU A 27 -13.71 8.26 -14.65
C LEU A 27 -13.66 7.99 -16.16
N PHE A 28 -13.22 6.81 -16.60
CA PHE A 28 -13.05 6.51 -18.04
C PHE A 28 -14.37 6.23 -18.77
N TYR A 29 -15.37 5.62 -18.11
CA TYR A 29 -16.71 5.46 -18.70
C TYR A 29 -17.37 6.81 -18.94
N SER A 30 -17.14 7.79 -18.05
CA SER A 30 -17.64 9.16 -18.23
C SER A 30 -17.12 9.82 -19.52
N GLU A 31 -15.89 9.51 -19.92
CA GLU A 31 -15.27 10.09 -21.12
C GLU A 31 -15.70 9.40 -22.42
N LYS A 32 -15.70 8.07 -22.45
CA LYS A 32 -15.94 7.28 -23.68
C LYS A 32 -17.41 7.29 -24.12
N CYS A 33 -18.34 7.43 -23.18
CA CYS A 33 -19.78 7.52 -23.47
C CYS A 33 -20.27 8.93 -23.86
N ARG A 34 -19.40 9.93 -24.02
CA ARG A 34 -19.80 11.22 -24.62
C ARG A 34 -20.42 11.08 -26.02
N SER A 35 -20.14 9.98 -26.74
CA SER A 35 -20.78 9.66 -28.02
C SER A 35 -22.21 9.11 -27.88
N LEU A 36 -22.55 8.49 -26.75
CA LEU A 36 -23.84 7.82 -26.51
C LEU A 36 -24.82 8.67 -25.67
N ARG A 37 -24.39 9.82 -25.12
CA ARG A 37 -25.16 10.69 -24.23
C ARG A 37 -25.97 9.92 -23.16
N PRO A 38 -25.31 9.14 -22.27
CA PRO A 38 -26.02 8.55 -21.12
C PRO A 38 -26.66 9.66 -20.31
N THR A 39 -27.88 9.40 -19.83
CA THR A 39 -28.50 10.28 -18.84
C THR A 39 -27.70 10.18 -17.53
N PRO A 40 -27.65 11.25 -16.71
CA PRO A 40 -26.95 11.24 -15.43
C PRO A 40 -27.44 10.14 -14.48
N LEU A 41 -28.71 9.74 -14.63
CA LEU A 41 -29.30 8.60 -13.91
C LEU A 41 -28.68 7.26 -14.35
N SER A 42 -28.48 7.03 -15.65
CA SER A 42 -27.86 5.79 -16.16
C SER A 42 -26.43 5.64 -15.66
N SER A 43 -25.61 6.70 -15.74
CA SER A 43 -24.23 6.66 -15.25
C SER A 43 -24.17 6.39 -13.75
N SER A 44 -25.08 6.97 -12.96
CA SER A 44 -25.11 6.74 -11.51
C SER A 44 -25.46 5.29 -11.14
N ILE A 45 -26.27 4.62 -11.96
CA ILE A 45 -26.65 3.22 -11.76
C ILE A 45 -25.49 2.29 -12.15
N ASP A 46 -24.81 2.59 -13.25
CA ASP A 46 -23.63 1.82 -13.69
C ASP A 46 -22.50 1.89 -12.64
N ASP A 47 -22.24 3.07 -12.09
CA ASP A 47 -21.25 3.29 -11.03
C ASP A 47 -21.62 2.50 -9.75
N LEU A 48 -22.91 2.41 -9.43
CA LEU A 48 -23.41 1.61 -8.30
C LEU A 48 -23.19 0.10 -8.53
N TYR A 49 -23.53 -0.42 -9.70
CA TYR A 49 -23.30 -1.84 -10.02
C TYR A 49 -21.82 -2.18 -10.06
N LEU A 50 -20.98 -1.27 -10.56
CA LEU A 50 -19.52 -1.41 -10.50
C LEU A 50 -19.04 -1.45 -9.05
N LEU A 51 -19.52 -0.53 -8.19
CA LEU A 51 -19.18 -0.54 -6.76
C LEU A 51 -19.60 -1.85 -6.09
N HIS A 52 -20.79 -2.39 -6.41
CA HIS A 52 -21.23 -3.69 -5.91
C HIS A 52 -20.29 -4.81 -6.34
N LEU A 53 -19.93 -4.87 -7.63
CA LEU A 53 -19.02 -5.88 -8.16
C LEU A 53 -17.64 -5.81 -7.49
N VAL A 54 -17.04 -4.61 -7.46
CA VAL A 54 -15.73 -4.37 -6.84
C VAL A 54 -15.77 -4.73 -5.35
N THR A 55 -16.86 -4.40 -4.65
CA THR A 55 -17.06 -4.77 -3.24
C THR A 55 -17.10 -6.28 -3.06
N MET A 56 -17.86 -7.02 -3.90
CA MET A 56 -17.91 -8.49 -3.85
C MET A 56 -16.54 -9.12 -4.13
N VAL A 57 -15.82 -8.61 -5.13
CA VAL A 57 -14.45 -9.07 -5.45
C VAL A 57 -13.51 -8.83 -4.26
N HIS A 58 -13.63 -7.68 -3.60
CA HIS A 58 -12.79 -7.36 -2.45
C HIS A 58 -13.09 -8.26 -1.25
N ILE A 59 -14.36 -8.60 -1.03
CA ILE A 59 -14.76 -9.57 -0.01
C ILE A 59 -14.08 -10.92 -0.29
N VAL A 60 -14.06 -11.38 -1.56
CA VAL A 60 -13.36 -12.62 -1.94
C VAL A 60 -11.86 -12.50 -1.67
N GLN A 61 -11.20 -11.40 -2.06
CA GLN A 61 -9.79 -11.16 -1.75
C GLN A 61 -9.52 -11.29 -0.24
N ILE A 62 -10.32 -10.60 0.59
CA ILE A 62 -10.18 -10.62 2.05
C ILE A 62 -10.37 -12.04 2.60
N LEU A 63 -11.43 -12.75 2.20
CA LEU A 63 -11.70 -14.10 2.70
C LEU A 63 -10.57 -15.08 2.33
N LEU A 64 -10.00 -14.96 1.13
CA LEU A 64 -8.89 -15.79 0.68
C LEU A 64 -7.56 -15.51 1.40
N THR A 65 -7.32 -14.25 1.79
CA THR A 65 -6.00 -13.78 2.24
C THR A 65 -5.99 -13.29 3.68
N CYS A 66 -7.07 -13.45 4.45
CA CYS A 66 -7.03 -13.03 5.84
C CYS A 66 -6.21 -14.00 6.69
N GLU A 67 -5.26 -13.48 7.45
CA GLU A 67 -4.70 -14.19 8.60
C GLU A 67 -5.68 -14.04 9.76
N THR A 68 -6.27 -15.14 10.21
CA THR A 68 -6.85 -15.15 11.55
C THR A 68 -5.66 -15.17 12.50
N GLU A 69 -5.25 -14.00 13.01
CA GLU A 69 -4.36 -13.98 14.16
C GLU A 69 -5.01 -14.90 15.22
N LYS A 70 -4.27 -15.93 15.66
CA LYS A 70 -4.63 -16.72 16.84
C LYS A 70 -4.47 -15.83 18.07
N THR A 71 -5.22 -14.73 18.13
CA THR A 71 -5.32 -13.92 19.32
C THR A 71 -5.87 -14.82 20.41
N LYS A 72 -5.27 -14.74 21.59
CA LYS A 72 -5.71 -15.34 22.86
C LYS A 72 -7.05 -14.71 23.31
N ALA A 73 -8.02 -14.66 22.40
CA ALA A 73 -9.33 -14.04 22.54
C ALA A 73 -10.43 -15.11 22.59
N ASP A 74 -10.12 -16.29 23.14
CA ASP A 74 -11.10 -17.31 23.54
C ASP A 74 -11.92 -16.86 24.79
N GLN A 75 -11.92 -15.56 25.13
CA GLN A 75 -12.56 -15.02 26.33
C GLN A 75 -13.33 -13.70 26.11
N GLU A 76 -13.60 -13.26 24.88
CA GLU A 76 -14.68 -12.29 24.69
C GLU A 76 -16.01 -13.05 24.62
N GLN A 77 -16.86 -12.83 25.63
CA GLN A 77 -18.20 -13.40 25.72
C GLN A 77 -18.97 -13.09 24.43
N ILE A 78 -19.21 -14.13 23.63
CA ILE A 78 -20.09 -14.08 22.47
C ILE A 78 -21.48 -13.66 22.99
N PRO A 79 -22.04 -12.51 22.58
CA PRO A 79 -23.36 -12.11 23.04
C PRO A 79 -24.40 -13.13 22.57
N GLU A 80 -25.15 -13.71 23.51
CA GLU A 80 -26.03 -14.87 23.30
C GLU A 80 -27.14 -14.67 22.23
N GLY A 81 -27.39 -13.42 21.80
CA GLY A 81 -28.37 -13.06 20.77
C GLY A 81 -27.89 -13.11 19.30
N HIS A 82 -26.58 -13.25 19.03
CA HIS A 82 -26.03 -13.16 17.66
C HIS A 82 -25.78 -14.51 16.96
N ARG A 83 -26.50 -15.58 17.35
CA ARG A 83 -26.57 -16.85 16.59
C ARG A 83 -27.44 -16.77 15.32
N HIS A 84 -27.84 -15.57 14.90
CA HIS A 84 -28.86 -15.35 13.87
C HIS A 84 -28.38 -15.71 12.43
N CYS A 85 -29.29 -16.33 11.67
CA CYS A 85 -29.16 -16.80 10.28
C CYS A 85 -28.42 -15.84 9.31
N ALA A 86 -28.49 -14.52 9.55
CA ALA A 86 -27.87 -13.49 8.72
C ALA A 86 -26.34 -13.62 8.56
N PHE A 87 -25.67 -14.30 9.49
CA PHE A 87 -24.22 -14.46 9.47
C PHE A 87 -23.78 -15.81 8.89
N VAL A 88 -24.68 -16.78 8.72
CA VAL A 88 -24.34 -18.11 8.19
C VAL A 88 -23.82 -18.02 6.76
N ASN A 89 -24.33 -17.07 5.96
CA ASN A 89 -23.95 -16.89 4.56
C ASN A 89 -22.46 -16.56 4.39
N ILE A 90 -21.84 -15.78 5.30
CA ILE A 90 -20.41 -15.45 5.19
C ILE A 90 -19.54 -16.69 5.42
N SER A 91 -19.97 -17.56 6.33
CA SER A 91 -19.30 -18.84 6.60
C SER A 91 -19.45 -19.79 5.42
N HIS A 92 -20.62 -19.83 4.77
CA HIS A 92 -20.84 -20.65 3.58
C HIS A 92 -19.93 -20.22 2.43
N ILE A 93 -19.82 -18.92 2.16
CA ILE A 93 -18.91 -18.38 1.13
C ILE A 93 -17.47 -18.73 1.47
N ASN A 94 -17.04 -18.53 2.73
CA ASN A 94 -15.67 -18.86 3.15
C ASN A 94 -15.34 -20.35 3.03
N VAL A 95 -16.27 -21.23 3.39
CA VAL A 95 -16.14 -22.68 3.22
C VAL A 95 -16.04 -23.04 1.75
N TYR A 96 -16.92 -22.49 0.91
CA TYR A 96 -16.89 -22.71 -0.54
C TYR A 96 -15.51 -22.34 -1.13
N LEU A 97 -15.02 -21.12 -0.85
CA LEU A 97 -13.72 -20.65 -1.32
C LEU A 97 -12.55 -21.55 -0.84
N THR A 98 -12.59 -21.97 0.43
CA THR A 98 -11.51 -22.79 1.02
C THR A 98 -11.50 -24.22 0.45
N MET A 99 -12.68 -24.82 0.26
CA MET A 99 -12.82 -26.16 -0.33
C MET A 99 -12.39 -26.17 -1.79
N SER A 100 -12.79 -25.17 -2.58
CA SER A 100 -12.45 -25.09 -4.01
C SER A 100 -10.94 -25.01 -4.26
N LEU A 101 -10.19 -24.32 -3.40
CA LEU A 101 -8.75 -24.15 -3.56
C LEU A 101 -7.91 -25.25 -2.91
N SER A 102 -8.54 -26.24 -2.27
CA SER A 102 -7.84 -27.35 -1.58
C SER A 102 -6.68 -26.90 -0.68
N LEU A 103 -6.82 -25.73 -0.02
CA LEU A 103 -5.73 -25.07 0.71
C LEU A 103 -5.25 -25.95 1.88
N PRO A 104 -4.07 -26.58 1.80
CA PRO A 104 -3.68 -27.66 2.73
C PRO A 104 -3.10 -27.15 4.06
N ASN A 105 -2.78 -25.85 4.17
CA ASN A 105 -2.06 -25.27 5.31
C ASN A 105 -2.83 -24.18 6.07
N ARG A 106 -4.11 -23.92 5.75
CA ARG A 106 -4.92 -23.07 6.62
C ARG A 106 -5.36 -23.94 7.79
N PRO A 107 -5.00 -23.63 9.06
CA PRO A 107 -5.59 -24.33 10.18
C PRO A 107 -7.09 -24.23 10.01
N ASN A 108 -7.83 -25.33 10.17
CA ASN A 108 -9.29 -25.38 10.05
C ASN A 108 -9.94 -24.19 10.77
N THR A 109 -10.10 -23.07 10.08
CA THR A 109 -10.71 -21.86 10.62
C THR A 109 -12.19 -22.02 10.36
N THR A 110 -12.81 -22.89 11.16
CA THR A 110 -14.21 -22.72 11.55
C THR A 110 -14.27 -21.50 12.48
N SER A 111 -13.80 -20.34 12.02
CA SER A 111 -13.98 -19.07 12.72
C SER A 111 -15.47 -18.88 12.86
N CYS A 112 -15.93 -18.51 14.06
CA CYS A 112 -17.36 -18.36 14.26
C CYS A 112 -17.88 -17.27 13.28
N PRO A 113 -19.11 -17.40 12.74
CA PRO A 113 -19.63 -16.47 11.72
C PRO A 113 -19.51 -14.99 12.13
N TRP A 114 -19.64 -14.73 13.43
CA TRP A 114 -19.47 -13.41 14.03
C TRP A 114 -18.02 -12.88 13.94
N GLN A 115 -17.01 -13.69 14.28
CA GLN A 115 -15.59 -13.32 14.14
C GLN A 115 -15.26 -13.02 12.68
N LEU A 116 -15.72 -13.87 11.76
CA LEU A 116 -15.49 -13.71 10.33
C LEU A 116 -16.12 -12.39 9.82
N ARG A 117 -17.31 -12.04 10.32
CA ARG A 117 -17.95 -10.76 10.02
C ARG A 117 -17.17 -9.58 10.57
N GLN A 118 -16.71 -9.63 11.81
CA GLN A 118 -15.95 -8.53 12.43
C GLN A 118 -14.62 -8.30 11.69
N MET A 119 -13.93 -9.38 11.36
CA MET A 119 -12.73 -9.39 10.54
C MET A 119 -12.98 -8.78 9.16
N LEU A 120 -14.04 -9.22 8.46
CA LEU A 120 -14.42 -8.64 7.17
C LEU A 120 -14.69 -7.14 7.29
N ARG A 121 -15.49 -6.72 8.27
CA ARG A 121 -15.83 -5.30 8.50
C ARG A 121 -14.57 -4.47 8.75
N ALA A 122 -13.61 -4.97 9.51
CA ALA A 122 -12.34 -4.29 9.76
C ALA A 122 -11.46 -4.21 8.50
N ALA A 123 -11.38 -5.30 7.73
CA ALA A 123 -10.52 -5.39 6.56
C ALA A 123 -11.01 -4.57 5.35
N ILE A 124 -12.32 -4.47 5.14
CA ILE A 124 -12.91 -3.70 4.02
C ILE A 124 -13.02 -2.20 4.31
N LEU A 125 -12.96 -1.80 5.59
CA LEU A 125 -13.20 -0.42 6.00
C LEU A 125 -12.32 0.62 5.30
N PRO A 126 -11.00 0.40 5.08
CA PRO A 126 -10.17 1.35 4.33
C PRO A 126 -10.67 1.58 2.91
N PHE A 127 -11.10 0.52 2.21
CA PHE A 127 -11.67 0.61 0.86
C PHE A 127 -12.94 1.46 0.85
N PHE A 128 -13.85 1.25 1.82
CA PHE A 128 -15.07 2.07 1.93
C PHE A 128 -14.79 3.54 2.25
N ARG A 129 -13.79 3.83 3.09
CA ARG A 129 -13.37 5.22 3.36
C ARG A 129 -12.88 5.90 2.08
N CYS A 130 -12.03 5.22 1.31
CA CYS A 130 -11.53 5.74 0.04
C CYS A 130 -12.65 5.91 -1.00
N ALA A 131 -13.54 4.92 -1.14
CA ALA A 131 -14.70 5.00 -2.05
C ALA A 131 -15.63 6.15 -1.67
N ALA A 132 -15.93 6.34 -0.37
CA ALA A 132 -16.78 7.43 0.09
C ALA A 132 -16.16 8.80 -0.19
N LEU A 133 -14.85 8.97 0.04
CA LEU A 133 -14.14 10.19 -0.33
C LEU A 133 -14.16 10.43 -1.84
N PHE A 134 -13.92 9.40 -2.65
CA PHE A 134 -13.96 9.50 -4.10
C PHE A 134 -15.34 9.97 -4.59
N PHE A 135 -16.42 9.30 -4.15
CA PHE A 135 -17.78 9.67 -4.54
C PHE A 135 -18.25 11.00 -3.94
N HIS A 136 -17.73 11.40 -2.76
CA HIS A 136 -17.96 12.74 -2.21
C HIS A 136 -17.47 13.83 -3.16
N PHE A 137 -16.22 13.72 -3.64
CA PHE A 137 -15.67 14.70 -4.57
C PHE A 137 -16.27 14.59 -5.98
N LEU A 138 -16.66 13.39 -6.41
CA LEU A 138 -17.26 13.18 -7.73
C LEU A 138 -18.71 13.69 -7.82
N LEU A 139 -19.53 13.40 -6.80
CA LEU A 139 -20.97 13.70 -6.80
C LEU A 139 -21.32 15.00 -6.06
N GLY A 140 -20.39 15.55 -5.27
CA GLY A 140 -20.61 16.75 -4.46
C GLY A 140 -21.58 16.57 -3.29
N VAL A 141 -21.95 15.32 -2.96
CA VAL A 141 -22.83 15.02 -1.83
C VAL A 141 -22.03 15.09 -0.53
N PRO A 142 -22.42 15.91 0.47
CA PRO A 142 -21.66 16.02 1.70
C PRO A 142 -21.66 14.72 2.50
N LEU A 143 -20.52 14.40 3.11
CA LEU A 143 -20.40 13.26 4.02
C LEU A 143 -21.28 13.47 5.26
N PRO A 144 -22.00 12.44 5.74
CA PRO A 144 -22.72 12.49 7.01
C PRO A 144 -21.84 12.94 8.17
N SER A 145 -22.34 13.83 9.02
CA SER A 145 -21.59 14.39 10.17
C SER A 145 -21.06 13.31 11.12
N GLY A 146 -21.77 12.19 11.27
CA GLY A 146 -21.34 11.05 12.09
C GLY A 146 -20.06 10.34 11.61
N LEU A 147 -19.62 10.55 10.36
CA LEU A 147 -18.39 9.94 9.83
C LEU A 147 -17.10 10.64 10.27
N GLN A 148 -17.20 11.83 10.88
CA GLN A 148 -16.05 12.60 11.34
C GLN A 148 -15.41 12.00 12.63
N GLY A 149 -16.10 11.09 13.31
CA GLY A 149 -15.58 10.35 14.47
C GLY A 149 -15.26 8.89 14.14
N ASN A 150 -14.26 8.29 14.82
CA ASN A 150 -13.97 6.85 14.79
C ASN A 150 -14.95 6.07 15.68
N GLY A 151 -16.25 6.20 15.42
CA GLY A 151 -17.30 5.49 16.15
C GLY A 151 -17.57 4.08 15.59
N PRO A 152 -18.18 3.18 16.39
CA PRO A 152 -18.57 1.85 15.93
C PRO A 152 -19.61 1.88 14.79
N GLU A 153 -20.39 2.96 14.70
CA GLU A 153 -21.41 3.19 13.66
C GLU A 153 -20.81 3.61 12.31
N GLN A 154 -19.51 3.92 12.24
CA GLN A 154 -18.85 4.41 11.02
C GLN A 154 -19.06 3.47 9.84
N PHE A 155 -19.01 2.15 10.07
CA PHE A 155 -19.22 1.18 9.00
C PHE A 155 -20.62 1.28 8.40
N ASP A 156 -21.67 1.35 9.24
CA ASP A 156 -23.05 1.34 8.76
C ASP A 156 -23.40 2.67 8.07
N LEU A 157 -22.83 3.78 8.56
CA LEU A 157 -22.93 5.08 7.88
C LEU A 157 -22.23 5.08 6.51
N LEU A 158 -21.05 4.47 6.38
CA LEU A 158 -20.36 4.33 5.09
C LEU A 158 -21.16 3.46 4.13
N CYS A 159 -21.71 2.33 4.61
CA CYS A 159 -22.60 1.49 3.81
C CYS A 159 -23.79 2.30 3.29
N HIS A 160 -24.48 3.03 4.16
CA HIS A 160 -25.62 3.84 3.75
C HIS A 160 -25.24 4.93 2.73
N TYR A 161 -24.14 5.66 2.98
CA TYR A 161 -23.63 6.69 2.06
C TYR A 161 -23.28 6.13 0.68
N LEU A 162 -22.68 4.95 0.64
CA LEU A 162 -22.31 4.24 -0.59
C LEU A 162 -23.47 3.41 -1.19
N SER A 163 -24.67 3.48 -0.61
CA SER A 163 -25.83 2.67 -1.03
C SER A 163 -25.57 1.15 -1.00
N LEU A 164 -24.72 0.71 -0.08
CA LEU A 164 -24.40 -0.70 0.18
C LEU A 164 -25.25 -1.26 1.34
N PRO A 165 -25.58 -2.56 1.32
CA PRO A 165 -26.23 -3.21 2.46
C PRO A 165 -25.26 -3.31 3.65
N THR A 166 -25.77 -3.13 4.88
CA THR A 166 -24.98 -3.31 6.11
C THR A 166 -24.56 -4.77 6.33
N ASN A 167 -25.32 -5.71 5.77
CA ASN A 167 -24.92 -7.11 5.60
C ASN A 167 -24.43 -7.36 4.18
N LEU A 168 -23.12 -7.28 3.96
CA LEU A 168 -22.52 -7.39 2.63
C LEU A 168 -22.77 -8.73 1.92
N THR A 169 -23.09 -9.80 2.65
CA THR A 169 -23.38 -11.11 2.01
C THR A 169 -24.64 -11.08 1.16
N THR A 170 -25.56 -10.15 1.42
CA THR A 170 -26.79 -10.02 0.62
C THR A 170 -26.50 -9.65 -0.83
N LEU A 171 -25.32 -9.05 -1.11
CA LEU A 171 -24.87 -8.80 -2.49
C LEU A 171 -24.69 -10.11 -3.26
N PHE A 172 -24.08 -11.13 -2.64
CA PHE A 172 -23.90 -12.44 -3.25
C PHE A 172 -25.23 -13.17 -3.46
N ASP A 173 -26.20 -12.97 -2.55
CA ASP A 173 -27.55 -13.52 -2.72
C ASP A 173 -28.32 -12.82 -3.85
N THR A 174 -28.18 -11.50 -3.96
CA THR A 174 -28.87 -10.67 -4.98
C THR A 174 -28.32 -10.94 -6.38
N TYR A 175 -27.00 -11.10 -6.51
CA TYR A 175 -26.31 -11.25 -7.81
C TYR A 175 -25.79 -12.68 -8.06
N ARG A 176 -26.36 -13.69 -7.37
CA ARG A 176 -25.86 -15.08 -7.36
C ARG A 176 -25.59 -15.64 -8.76
N GLU A 177 -26.57 -15.53 -9.65
CA GLU A 177 -26.49 -16.05 -11.03
C GLU A 177 -25.32 -15.45 -11.84
N THR A 178 -24.95 -14.20 -11.53
CA THR A 178 -23.85 -13.50 -12.22
C THR A 178 -22.50 -13.77 -11.56
N VAL A 179 -22.47 -13.85 -10.23
CA VAL A 179 -21.23 -13.94 -9.44
C VAL A 179 -20.72 -15.38 -9.35
N ASP A 180 -21.58 -16.40 -9.30
CA ASP A 180 -21.17 -17.80 -9.19
C ASP A 180 -20.26 -18.26 -10.36
N PRO A 181 -20.55 -17.95 -11.63
CA PRO A 181 -19.63 -18.25 -12.74
C PRO A 181 -18.30 -17.51 -12.64
N LEU A 182 -18.31 -16.27 -12.14
CA LEU A 182 -17.10 -15.47 -11.95
C LEU A 182 -16.23 -16.07 -10.83
N LEU A 183 -16.84 -16.44 -9.70
CA LEU A 183 -16.17 -17.11 -8.60
C LEU A 183 -15.47 -18.38 -9.07
N ARG A 184 -16.17 -19.25 -9.81
CA ARG A 184 -15.57 -20.47 -10.37
C ARG A 184 -14.36 -20.14 -11.25
N ARG A 185 -14.52 -19.20 -12.17
CA ARG A 185 -13.44 -18.79 -13.08
C ARG A 185 -12.23 -18.22 -12.33
N TRP A 186 -12.45 -17.45 -11.27
CA TRP A 186 -11.36 -16.94 -10.45
C TRP A 186 -10.68 -18.09 -9.69
N LEU A 187 -11.44 -18.99 -9.08
CA LEU A 187 -10.90 -20.11 -8.31
C LEU A 187 -10.15 -21.14 -9.17
N ASP A 188 -10.51 -21.27 -10.44
CA ASP A 188 -9.80 -22.10 -11.42
C ASP A 188 -8.46 -21.49 -11.88
N ASP A 189 -8.16 -20.23 -11.51
CA ASP A 189 -6.90 -19.56 -11.87
C ASP A 189 -5.74 -20.04 -11.00
N ILE A 190 -4.78 -20.72 -11.62
CA ILE A 190 -3.58 -21.25 -10.98
C ILE A 190 -2.73 -20.14 -10.31
N ASN A 191 -2.84 -18.90 -10.80
CA ASN A 191 -2.10 -17.78 -10.25
C ASN A 191 -2.57 -17.42 -8.83
N ILE A 192 -3.82 -17.71 -8.45
CA ILE A 192 -4.30 -17.51 -7.08
C ILE A 192 -3.49 -18.34 -6.10
N LEU A 193 -3.29 -19.63 -6.39
CA LEU A 193 -2.53 -20.53 -5.52
C LEU A 193 -1.06 -20.11 -5.41
N ARG A 194 -0.47 -19.63 -6.51
CA ARG A 194 0.89 -19.07 -6.50
C ARG A 194 0.98 -17.84 -5.60
N SER A 195 0.11 -16.85 -5.79
CA SER A 195 0.11 -15.62 -5.00
C SER A 195 -0.13 -15.89 -3.51
N LEU A 196 -0.94 -16.90 -3.14
CA LEU A 196 -1.15 -17.28 -1.74
C LEU A 196 0.10 -17.88 -1.06
N ASN A 197 0.99 -18.54 -1.82
CA ASN A 197 2.19 -19.20 -1.28
C ASN A 197 3.42 -18.28 -1.20
N GLU A 198 3.54 -17.28 -2.09
CA GLU A 198 4.80 -16.54 -2.32
C GLU A 198 4.97 -15.23 -1.54
N VAL A 199 3.98 -14.81 -0.72
CA VAL A 199 3.79 -13.48 -0.07
C VAL A 199 2.59 -12.76 -0.70
N GLY A 200 1.40 -13.34 -0.53
CA GLY A 200 0.16 -12.75 -1.01
C GLY A 200 -0.19 -11.44 -0.30
N PRO A 201 -1.06 -10.59 -0.88
CA PRO A 201 -1.54 -9.40 -0.19
C PRO A 201 -2.44 -9.80 0.98
N TRP A 202 -1.88 -9.79 2.18
CA TRP A 202 -2.60 -10.14 3.40
C TRP A 202 -3.54 -9.01 3.81
N TYR A 203 -4.79 -9.37 4.07
CA TYR A 203 -5.79 -8.46 4.64
C TYR A 203 -5.99 -8.74 6.15
N PRO A 204 -6.29 -7.71 6.97
CA PRO A 204 -6.33 -6.28 6.61
C PRO A 204 -4.96 -5.75 6.20
N ARG A 205 -4.92 -4.88 5.17
CA ARG A 205 -3.66 -4.25 4.74
C ARG A 205 -3.09 -3.44 5.89
N LYS A 206 -1.88 -3.78 6.33
CA LYS A 206 -1.15 -3.01 7.34
C LYS A 206 -0.65 -1.73 6.68
N LEU A 207 -0.76 -0.61 7.39
CA LEU A 207 -0.17 0.65 6.93
C LEU A 207 1.33 0.44 6.71
N ASN A 208 1.84 0.93 5.58
CA ASN A 208 3.26 0.90 5.30
C ASN A 208 3.99 1.71 6.37
N LYS A 209 4.85 1.04 7.14
CA LYS A 209 5.67 1.70 8.17
C LYS A 209 7.07 1.88 7.63
N MET A 210 7.62 3.07 7.82
CA MET A 210 9.05 3.31 7.63
C MET A 210 9.87 2.54 8.67
N VAL A 211 11.12 2.26 8.35
CA VAL A 211 11.99 1.41 9.17
C VAL A 211 12.32 2.02 10.52
N HIS A 212 12.22 1.23 11.58
CA HIS A 212 12.65 1.69 12.90
C HIS A 212 14.15 2.03 12.90
N LEU A 213 14.44 3.28 13.23
CA LEU A 213 15.79 3.79 13.32
C LEU A 213 16.34 3.59 14.74
N PRO A 214 17.63 3.26 14.91
CA PRO A 214 18.25 3.12 16.22
C PRO A 214 18.36 4.49 16.91
N GLN A 215 18.31 4.48 18.24
CA GLN A 215 18.39 5.69 19.04
C GLN A 215 19.74 6.41 18.89
N ASP A 216 20.84 5.64 18.86
CA ASP A 216 22.19 6.18 18.69
C ASP A 216 22.64 6.07 17.24
N TYR A 217 23.14 7.18 16.68
CA TYR A 217 23.57 7.23 15.29
C TYR A 217 24.79 6.33 15.00
N SER A 218 25.64 6.08 16.00
CA SER A 218 26.78 5.17 15.91
C SER A 218 26.39 3.75 15.47
N SER A 219 25.19 3.30 15.83
CA SER A 219 24.65 2.01 15.35
C SER A 219 24.48 1.99 13.83
N LEU A 220 24.05 3.10 13.22
CA LEU A 220 23.95 3.21 11.76
C LEU A 220 25.32 3.25 11.11
N ILE A 221 26.28 3.99 11.68
CA ILE A 221 27.67 4.03 11.20
C ILE A 221 28.28 2.62 11.19
N ASN A 222 28.10 1.88 12.29
CA ASN A 222 28.57 0.50 12.40
C ASN A 222 27.86 -0.46 11.42
N LYS A 223 26.59 -0.22 11.12
CA LYS A 223 25.86 -0.99 10.10
C LYS A 223 26.40 -0.68 8.70
N ALA A 224 26.65 0.60 8.41
CA ALA A 224 27.17 1.07 7.13
C ALA A 224 28.64 0.69 6.89
N SER A 225 29.47 0.56 7.92
CA SER A 225 30.87 0.12 7.78
C SER A 225 30.98 -1.36 7.39
N ARG A 226 29.97 -2.17 7.71
CA ARG A 226 29.89 -3.59 7.32
C ARG A 226 29.35 -3.81 5.91
N PHE A 227 28.79 -2.78 5.29
CA PHE A 227 28.21 -2.88 3.96
C PHE A 227 29.31 -2.94 2.89
N ARG A 228 29.14 -3.85 1.91
CA ARG A 228 30.01 -4.02 0.74
C ARG A 228 29.14 -3.96 -0.51
N CYS A 229 29.51 -3.22 -1.58
CA CYS A 229 28.69 -3.23 -2.80
C CYS A 229 28.75 -4.62 -3.44
N PRO A 230 27.61 -5.14 -3.92
CA PRO A 230 27.58 -6.40 -4.67
C PRO A 230 28.40 -6.39 -5.97
N HIS A 231 28.64 -5.23 -6.58
CA HIS A 231 29.27 -5.13 -7.91
C HIS A 231 30.76 -4.72 -7.86
N SER A 232 31.41 -4.75 -6.71
CA SER A 232 32.82 -4.34 -6.61
C SER A 232 33.60 -5.07 -5.54
N ASP A 233 34.86 -5.35 -5.84
CA ASP A 233 35.84 -5.92 -4.92
C ASP A 233 36.41 -4.87 -3.93
N GLY A 234 35.53 -4.27 -3.14
CA GLY A 234 35.94 -3.67 -1.87
C GLY A 234 36.46 -2.23 -1.87
N GLU A 235 36.16 -1.40 -2.88
CA GLU A 235 36.50 0.04 -2.78
C GLU A 235 35.74 0.75 -1.64
N ASP A 236 36.50 1.32 -0.71
CA ASP A 236 36.00 1.94 0.53
C ASP A 236 35.32 3.32 0.34
N ASN A 237 35.36 3.91 -0.86
CA ASN A 237 34.96 5.31 -1.10
C ASN A 237 33.47 5.51 -1.48
N ARG A 238 32.59 4.55 -1.15
CA ARG A 238 31.16 4.62 -1.49
C ARG A 238 30.37 5.37 -0.43
N THR A 239 29.23 5.94 -0.82
CA THR A 239 28.29 6.60 0.09
C THR A 239 27.16 5.63 0.47
N PRO A 240 27.30 4.84 1.57
CA PRO A 240 26.28 3.90 2.00
C PRO A 240 25.02 4.67 2.39
N THR A 241 23.93 4.31 1.73
CA THR A 241 22.68 5.07 1.75
C THR A 241 21.54 4.14 2.14
N LEU A 242 20.90 4.41 3.27
CA LEU A 242 19.83 3.60 3.84
C LEU A 242 18.48 4.04 3.28
N CYS A 243 17.74 3.13 2.64
CA CYS A 243 16.33 3.35 2.30
C CYS A 243 15.49 3.34 3.59
N LEU A 244 14.82 4.45 3.90
CA LEU A 244 13.98 4.56 5.09
C LEU A 244 12.61 3.88 4.93
N VAL A 245 12.25 3.45 3.72
CA VAL A 245 11.01 2.69 3.45
C VAL A 245 11.19 1.21 3.77
N CYS A 246 12.23 0.56 3.23
CA CYS A 246 12.44 -0.89 3.39
C CYS A 246 13.66 -1.29 4.24
N GLY A 247 14.60 -0.38 4.50
CA GLY A 247 15.76 -0.64 5.36
C GLY A 247 16.99 -1.20 4.65
N THR A 248 16.92 -1.38 3.34
CA THR A 248 18.05 -1.80 2.49
C THR A 248 19.09 -0.69 2.42
N ILE A 249 20.37 -1.08 2.49
CA ILE A 249 21.51 -0.17 2.28
C ILE A 249 21.98 -0.33 0.84
N LEU A 250 22.14 0.79 0.16
CA LEU A 250 22.53 0.90 -1.24
C LEU A 250 23.80 1.74 -1.37
N CYS A 251 24.47 1.64 -2.51
CA CYS A 251 25.53 2.58 -2.87
C CYS A 251 24.91 3.78 -3.56
N SER A 252 25.03 4.97 -2.96
CA SER A 252 24.76 6.19 -3.72
C SER A 252 25.99 6.62 -4.51
N GLN A 253 25.78 7.37 -5.60
CA GLN A 253 26.86 7.97 -6.42
C GLN A 253 27.93 6.97 -6.86
N CYS A 254 27.52 5.77 -7.27
CA CYS A 254 28.44 4.71 -7.63
C CYS A 254 28.14 4.16 -9.02
N TYR A 255 29.02 4.46 -9.99
CA TYR A 255 28.90 3.99 -11.37
C TYR A 255 28.76 2.47 -11.47
N SER A 256 29.54 1.70 -10.69
CA SER A 256 29.46 0.22 -10.71
C SER A 256 28.12 -0.35 -10.21
N CYS A 257 27.32 0.43 -9.48
CA CYS A 257 26.02 -0.04 -8.97
C CYS A 257 24.86 0.68 -9.70
N GLN A 258 25.10 1.26 -10.89
CA GLN A 258 24.03 1.76 -11.78
C GLN A 258 23.19 0.62 -12.34
N ALA A 259 21.95 0.93 -12.71
CA ALA A 259 21.02 0.02 -13.35
C ALA A 259 20.24 0.75 -14.45
N GLU A 260 19.78 0.00 -15.44
CA GLU A 260 18.98 0.53 -16.54
C GLU A 260 17.51 0.62 -16.12
N LEU A 261 16.89 1.79 -16.27
CA LEU A 261 15.47 2.04 -16.02
C LEU A 261 14.86 2.78 -17.21
N ASP A 262 13.94 2.12 -17.92
CA ASP A 262 13.32 2.58 -19.17
C ASP A 262 14.34 3.05 -20.24
N GLY A 263 15.44 2.32 -20.42
CA GLY A 263 16.46 2.64 -21.43
C GLY A 263 17.48 3.71 -21.01
N GLU A 264 17.45 4.16 -19.75
CA GLU A 264 18.39 5.14 -19.21
C GLU A 264 19.15 4.57 -18.01
N ASP A 265 20.47 4.84 -17.94
CA ASP A 265 21.27 4.47 -16.78
C ASP A 265 20.96 5.38 -15.59
N VAL A 266 20.52 4.76 -14.48
CA VAL A 266 20.20 5.44 -13.23
C VAL A 266 21.00 4.86 -12.07
N GLY A 267 21.23 5.67 -11.04
CA GLY A 267 21.88 5.23 -9.81
C GLY A 267 21.04 4.22 -9.02
N ALA A 268 21.70 3.49 -8.10
CA ALA A 268 21.08 2.42 -7.34
C ALA A 268 19.89 2.90 -6.49
N CYS A 269 19.91 4.15 -5.99
CA CYS A 269 18.81 4.67 -5.17
C CYS A 269 17.57 4.94 -6.01
N ILE A 270 17.73 5.47 -7.24
CA ILE A 270 16.62 5.68 -8.16
C ILE A 270 16.03 4.34 -8.62
N ALA A 271 16.87 3.42 -9.08
CA ALA A 271 16.43 2.09 -9.50
C ALA A 271 15.66 1.39 -8.37
N HIS A 272 16.16 1.48 -7.14
CA HIS A 272 15.47 0.95 -5.97
C HIS A 272 14.16 1.68 -5.68
N SER A 273 14.11 3.02 -5.79
CA SER A 273 12.89 3.79 -5.53
C SER A 273 11.77 3.45 -6.51
N ALA A 274 12.08 3.12 -7.77
CA ALA A 274 11.12 2.69 -8.78
C ALA A 274 10.35 1.43 -8.32
N ILE A 275 11.03 0.51 -7.64
CA ILE A 275 10.45 -0.75 -7.15
C ILE A 275 9.87 -0.59 -5.74
N CYS A 276 10.62 0.02 -4.82
CA CYS A 276 10.28 0.08 -3.40
C CYS A 276 9.21 1.14 -3.06
N GLY A 277 9.17 2.24 -3.80
CA GLY A 277 8.30 3.38 -3.51
C GLY A 277 7.62 3.95 -4.75
N ALA A 278 7.50 3.15 -5.82
CA ALA A 278 6.88 3.55 -7.10
C ALA A 278 7.44 4.86 -7.67
N GLY A 279 8.77 5.03 -7.58
CA GLY A 279 9.51 6.21 -8.04
C GLY A 279 9.70 7.30 -6.99
N ILE A 280 9.17 7.13 -5.78
CA ILE A 280 9.44 8.02 -4.64
C ILE A 280 10.39 7.31 -3.66
N GLY A 281 11.39 8.02 -3.15
CA GLY A 281 12.34 7.45 -2.21
C GLY A 281 12.74 8.41 -1.10
N ILE A 282 12.91 7.85 0.10
CA ILE A 282 13.43 8.56 1.28
C ILE A 282 14.67 7.81 1.74
N PHE A 283 15.80 8.48 1.68
CA PHE A 283 17.10 7.87 1.93
C PHE A 283 17.86 8.64 3.01
N LEU A 284 18.69 7.92 3.77
CA LEU A 284 19.62 8.51 4.72
C LEU A 284 21.04 8.14 4.33
N ARG A 285 21.83 9.12 3.91
CA ARG A 285 23.26 8.96 3.65
C ARG A 285 23.98 8.88 5.00
N VAL A 286 24.48 7.69 5.33
CA VAL A 286 24.94 7.39 6.69
C VAL A 286 26.29 8.05 7.02
N ARG A 287 27.17 8.23 6.03
CA ARG A 287 28.45 8.92 6.25
C ARG A 287 28.32 10.44 6.26
N GLU A 288 27.23 10.96 5.71
CA GLU A 288 27.01 12.40 5.54
C GLU A 288 26.00 12.97 6.55
N CYS A 289 25.32 12.11 7.32
CA CYS A 289 24.17 12.48 8.14
C CYS A 289 23.20 13.40 7.40
N GLN A 290 22.77 12.97 6.21
CA GLN A 290 21.92 13.77 5.34
C GLN A 290 20.77 12.92 4.80
N THR A 291 19.54 13.44 4.91
CA THR A 291 18.38 12.81 4.29
C THR A 291 18.25 13.29 2.85
N LEU A 292 17.92 12.37 1.96
CA LEU A 292 17.73 12.59 0.54
C LEU A 292 16.31 12.17 0.17
N LEU A 293 15.56 13.09 -0.43
CA LEU A 293 14.25 12.82 -1.02
C LEU A 293 14.41 12.71 -2.53
N LEU A 294 13.90 11.64 -3.13
CA LEU A 294 13.94 11.39 -4.56
C LEU A 294 12.52 11.24 -5.11
N CYS A 295 12.31 11.75 -6.33
CA CYS A 295 11.07 11.61 -7.09
C CYS A 295 11.37 11.43 -8.58
N GLY A 296 11.00 10.28 -9.13
CA GLY A 296 11.31 9.90 -10.51
C GLY A 296 12.82 9.75 -10.71
N LYS A 297 13.28 10.01 -11.94
CA LYS A 297 14.68 9.83 -12.32
C LYS A 297 15.57 11.05 -12.04
N ASN A 298 15.00 12.25 -12.13
CA ASN A 298 15.82 13.47 -12.23
C ASN A 298 15.46 14.53 -11.19
N LYS A 299 14.60 14.21 -10.20
CA LYS A 299 14.21 15.16 -9.15
C LYS A 299 14.57 14.64 -7.78
N GLY A 300 15.14 15.52 -6.98
CA GLY A 300 15.42 15.27 -5.59
C GLY A 300 15.74 16.54 -4.85
N CYS A 301 15.79 16.43 -3.52
CA CYS A 301 16.28 17.48 -2.65
C CYS A 301 16.93 16.89 -1.41
N PHE A 302 17.83 17.66 -0.80
CA PHE A 302 18.35 17.34 0.53
C PHE A 302 17.38 17.80 1.60
N TYR A 303 17.20 16.97 2.61
CA TYR A 303 16.31 17.22 3.74
C TYR A 303 17.08 17.05 5.05
N PRO A 304 16.76 17.81 6.11
CA PRO A 304 17.43 17.66 7.41
C PRO A 304 17.28 16.24 7.98
N PRO A 305 18.37 15.62 8.48
CA PRO A 305 18.28 14.28 9.05
C PRO A 305 17.44 14.25 10.34
N PRO A 306 16.87 13.10 10.71
CA PRO A 306 16.13 12.92 11.96
C PRO A 306 17.08 12.70 13.17
N TYR A 307 18.32 13.17 13.11
CA TYR A 307 19.33 12.98 14.15
C TYR A 307 19.93 14.31 14.57
N LEU A 308 20.00 14.52 15.89
CA LEU A 308 20.47 15.76 16.50
C LEU A 308 21.47 15.48 17.62
N ASP A 309 22.38 16.42 17.85
CA ASP A 309 23.22 16.43 19.04
C ASP A 309 22.45 16.94 20.28
N GLU A 310 23.15 17.03 21.41
CA GLU A 310 22.61 17.54 22.67
C GLU A 310 22.13 19.01 22.61
N TYR A 311 22.63 19.79 21.64
CA TYR A 311 22.25 21.18 21.43
C TYR A 311 21.08 21.34 20.44
N GLY A 312 20.58 20.23 19.89
CA GLY A 312 19.49 20.24 18.91
C GLY A 312 19.93 20.56 17.48
N GLU A 313 21.22 20.45 17.18
CA GLU A 313 21.79 20.74 15.86
C GLU A 313 22.10 19.47 15.06
N THR A 314 22.08 19.57 13.74
CA THR A 314 22.47 18.48 12.83
C THR A 314 23.96 18.54 12.54
N ASP A 315 24.67 17.41 12.54
CA ASP A 315 26.09 17.37 12.16
C ASP A 315 26.28 16.91 10.71
N GLN A 316 26.11 17.84 9.76
CA GLN A 316 26.30 17.56 8.33
C GLN A 316 27.73 17.10 8.06
N LEU A 317 27.87 16.04 7.27
CA LEU A 317 29.15 15.40 6.96
C LEU A 317 29.91 14.88 8.20
N LEU A 318 29.26 14.81 9.36
CA LEU A 318 29.83 14.34 10.63
C LEU A 318 31.14 15.03 11.01
N ARG A 319 31.28 16.32 10.67
CA ARG A 319 32.54 17.05 10.84
C ARG A 319 32.84 17.38 12.30
N ARG A 320 31.81 17.56 13.13
CA ARG A 320 31.98 17.91 14.55
C ARG A 320 32.25 16.68 15.39
N GLY A 321 31.71 15.52 15.00
CA GLY A 321 31.89 14.26 15.71
C GLY A 321 31.08 14.18 17.00
N ASN A 322 30.10 15.07 17.18
CA ASN A 322 29.22 15.07 18.34
C ASN A 322 28.35 13.79 18.33
N PRO A 323 28.08 13.17 19.49
CA PRO A 323 27.11 12.09 19.57
C PRO A 323 25.73 12.56 19.09
N LEU A 324 25.20 11.88 18.06
CA LEU A 324 23.88 12.16 17.51
C LEU A 324 22.85 11.13 17.98
N ARG A 325 21.67 11.63 18.34
CA ARG A 325 20.52 10.82 18.77
C ARG A 325 19.29 11.04 17.91
N LEU A 326 18.47 10.01 17.76
CA LEU A 326 17.24 10.04 17.00
C LEU A 326 16.25 11.03 17.63
N CYS A 327 15.84 12.02 16.84
CA CYS A 327 14.76 12.93 17.15
C CYS A 327 13.45 12.36 16.57
N LEU A 328 12.62 11.75 17.43
CA LEU A 328 11.35 11.13 17.01
C LEU A 328 10.41 12.13 16.35
N GLU A 329 10.40 13.39 16.77
CA GLU A 329 9.57 14.42 16.16
C GLU A 329 9.93 14.65 14.68
N ARG A 330 11.23 14.81 14.37
CA ARG A 330 11.71 14.96 12.98
C ARG A 330 11.45 13.70 12.16
N TYR A 331 11.62 12.54 12.77
CA TYR A 331 11.33 11.27 12.10
C TYR A 331 9.83 11.11 11.79
N HIS A 332 8.93 11.50 12.71
CA HIS A 332 7.49 11.53 12.47
C HIS A 332 7.09 12.54 11.39
N LYS A 333 7.80 13.68 11.25
CA LYS A 333 7.59 14.60 10.13
C LYS A 333 7.92 13.94 8.78
N LEU A 334 9.03 13.22 8.67
CA LEU A 334 9.38 12.43 7.48
C LEU A 334 8.32 11.36 7.19
N GLN A 335 7.88 10.62 8.21
CA GLN A 335 6.79 9.66 8.07
C GLN A 335 5.52 10.35 7.56
N ARG A 336 5.17 11.53 8.07
CA ARG A 336 3.98 12.26 7.63
C ARG A 336 4.09 12.66 6.15
N LEU A 337 5.25 13.16 5.71
CA LEU A 337 5.51 13.45 4.30
C LEU A 337 5.30 12.22 3.41
N TRP A 338 5.78 11.06 3.86
CA TRP A 338 5.57 9.78 3.17
C TRP A 338 4.09 9.40 3.08
N HIS A 339 3.38 9.35 4.22
CA HIS A 339 1.99 8.90 4.28
C HIS A 339 1.03 9.84 3.54
N LEU A 340 1.35 11.13 3.46
CA LEU A 340 0.56 12.12 2.73
C LEU A 340 0.94 12.23 1.26
N HIS A 341 1.92 11.45 0.78
CA HIS A 341 2.46 11.54 -0.58
C HIS A 341 2.95 12.97 -0.95
N ALA A 342 3.42 13.74 0.04
CA ALA A 342 3.79 15.16 -0.11
C ALA A 342 5.26 15.37 -0.52
N ILE A 343 6.03 14.29 -0.73
CA ILE A 343 7.45 14.38 -1.10
C ILE A 343 7.68 15.11 -2.44
N PRO A 344 6.90 14.88 -3.51
CA PRO A 344 7.06 15.64 -4.75
C PRO A 344 6.88 17.15 -4.56
N GLU A 345 5.93 17.56 -3.71
CA GLU A 345 5.67 18.96 -3.37
C GLU A 345 6.85 19.56 -2.60
N GLU A 346 7.37 18.84 -1.59
CA GLU A 346 8.54 19.25 -0.81
C GLU A 346 9.79 19.40 -1.70
N ILE A 347 9.98 18.48 -2.66
CA ILE A 347 11.08 18.57 -3.64
C ILE A 347 10.90 19.81 -4.52
N ALA A 348 9.69 20.07 -5.03
CA ALA A 348 9.42 21.24 -5.86
C ALA A 348 9.72 22.54 -5.10
N HIS A 349 9.23 22.67 -3.87
CA HIS A 349 9.50 23.83 -3.01
C HIS A 349 11.00 24.01 -2.71
N ALA A 350 11.71 22.93 -2.41
CA ALA A 350 13.14 22.98 -2.17
C ALA A 350 13.94 23.37 -3.44
N GLN A 351 13.52 22.93 -4.62
CA GLN A 351 14.15 23.30 -5.88
C GLN A 351 13.90 24.77 -6.24
N GLU A 352 12.68 25.27 -6.00
CA GLU A 352 12.33 26.69 -6.18
C GLU A 352 13.15 27.60 -5.26
N ALA A 353 13.33 27.21 -3.99
CA ALA A 353 14.13 27.97 -3.04
C ALA A 353 15.64 27.98 -3.37
N ASN A 354 16.14 26.96 -4.08
CA ASN A 354 17.57 26.76 -4.35
C ASN A 354 17.98 27.04 -5.81
N GLN A 355 17.18 27.79 -6.59
CA GLN A 355 17.43 28.10 -8.01
C GLN A 355 18.81 28.73 -8.32
N SER A 356 19.56 29.19 -7.31
CA SER A 356 20.89 29.81 -7.46
C SER A 356 22.09 28.86 -7.39
N PHE A 357 21.90 27.56 -7.09
CA PHE A 357 23.01 26.61 -6.96
C PHE A 357 22.94 25.50 -8.01
N THR A 358 24.13 25.03 -8.40
CA THR A 358 24.42 23.97 -9.37
C THR A 358 23.34 22.88 -9.44
N THR A 359 22.91 22.54 -10.65
CA THR A 359 22.07 21.37 -10.92
C THR A 359 22.73 20.11 -10.37
N ASN A 360 22.32 19.66 -9.20
CA ASN A 360 22.73 18.36 -8.67
C ASN A 360 22.27 17.28 -9.64
N ASP A 361 23.19 16.41 -10.03
CA ASP A 361 22.87 15.27 -10.89
C ASP A 361 22.20 14.18 -10.05
N TRP A 362 20.87 14.27 -9.94
CA TRP A 362 20.07 13.32 -9.19
C TRP A 362 20.07 11.93 -9.86
N GLN A 363 20.27 11.85 -11.18
CA GLN A 363 20.12 10.63 -11.98
C GLN A 363 21.12 9.54 -11.58
N HIS A 364 22.31 9.92 -11.12
CA HIS A 364 23.37 8.98 -10.75
C HIS A 364 23.40 8.62 -9.26
N LEU A 365 22.34 8.97 -8.50
CA LEU A 365 22.27 8.77 -7.05
C LEU A 365 21.85 7.39 -6.55
#